data_AF-W3TWZ4-F1
#
_entry.id   AF-W3TWZ4-F1
#
_cell.length_a   1.000
_cell.length_b   1.000
_cell.length_c   1.000
_cell.angle_alpha   90.00
_cell.angle_beta   90.00
_cell.angle_gamma   90.00
#
_symmetry.space_group_name_H-M   'P 1'
#
loop_
_entity.id
_entity.type
_entity.pdbx_description
1 polymer ?
#
loop_
_entity_poly.entity_id
_entity_poly.type
_entity_poly.pdbx_seq_one_letter_code
_entity_poly.pdbx_strand_id
1 'polypeptide(L)'
;MKNIKRNSPTQPKTLRPGDKFTFTAPRTRGLENTLISEETLAPLTKMEIAEMAAEDARVHTCRDQIHKLSEIVYGSSKTLDQKMVEIIKNPSVGARLAEQIEKSPHSLANLAGFDLICFKSRARINAEENVELLGCAVSNFAFAVRQAKKEITQEHQAEQNRRGQEVAMPSQSLKNLLSMPKELQQTALAASPLLQKELESLIKQVSNRLSGSEQRALKNKDYDALVKSLGVSQHKAKEITQTVNQAREAQKQLQTQTVSRSKVLAMGQAKIVC
;
A
#
# COMPACT_ATOMS: atom_id res chain seq x y z
N MET A 1 27.94 59.38 -20.32
CA MET A 1 27.73 57.94 -20.60
C MET A 1 28.35 57.15 -19.45
N LYS A 2 27.54 56.40 -18.68
CA LYS A 2 27.94 55.77 -17.41
C LYS A 2 28.41 54.33 -17.64
N ASN A 3 29.59 54.01 -17.11
CA ASN A 3 30.21 52.69 -17.07
C ASN A 3 29.40 51.72 -16.19
N ILE A 4 28.98 50.57 -16.75
CA ILE A 4 28.42 49.45 -15.98
C ILE A 4 29.55 48.45 -15.71
N LYS A 5 30.09 48.49 -14.50
CA LYS A 5 30.97 47.46 -13.93
C LYS A 5 30.13 46.18 -13.75
N ARG A 6 30.53 45.09 -14.40
CA ARG A 6 29.99 43.75 -14.13
C ARG A 6 30.53 43.29 -12.77
N ASN A 7 29.64 43.02 -11.83
CA ASN A 7 29.99 42.35 -10.57
C ASN A 7 29.99 40.84 -10.81
N SER A 8 31.12 40.21 -10.53
CA SER A 8 31.36 38.77 -10.61
C SER A 8 30.51 37.99 -9.59
N PRO A 9 30.13 36.74 -9.87
CA PRO A 9 29.41 35.90 -8.91
C PRO A 9 30.34 35.53 -7.74
N THR A 10 29.90 35.88 -6.54
CA THR A 10 30.54 35.55 -5.26
C THR A 10 30.69 34.02 -5.14
N GLN A 11 31.91 33.54 -4.93
CA GLN A 11 32.22 32.12 -4.73
C GLN A 11 31.44 31.54 -3.54
N PRO A 12 30.98 30.26 -3.58
CA PRO A 12 30.44 29.61 -2.39
C PRO A 12 31.58 29.39 -1.38
N LYS A 13 31.44 29.97 -0.18
CA LYS A 13 32.35 29.72 0.95
C LYS A 13 32.30 28.22 1.29
N THR A 14 33.43 27.54 1.18
CA THR A 14 33.60 26.15 1.59
C THR A 14 33.46 26.07 3.12
N LEU A 15 32.46 25.34 3.61
CA LEU A 15 32.29 25.06 5.03
C LEU A 15 33.38 24.08 5.49
N ARG A 16 33.97 24.34 6.66
CA ARG A 16 34.99 23.48 7.29
C ARG A 16 34.32 22.50 8.27
N PRO A 17 34.87 21.30 8.47
CA PRO A 17 34.43 20.41 9.54
C PRO A 17 34.48 21.14 10.91
N GLY A 18 33.34 21.25 11.60
CA GLY A 18 33.20 21.97 12.87
C GLY A 18 32.40 23.27 12.80
N ASP A 19 32.05 23.75 11.60
CA ASP A 19 31.21 24.93 11.43
C ASP A 19 29.78 24.65 11.95
N LYS A 20 29.36 25.38 12.98
CA LYS A 20 27.97 25.40 13.43
C LYS A 20 27.15 26.26 12.47
N PHE A 21 26.37 25.62 11.61
CA PHE A 21 25.34 26.31 10.83
C PHE A 21 23.98 26.09 11.48
N THR A 22 23.24 27.17 11.67
CA THR A 22 21.81 27.13 12.01
C THR A 22 21.01 27.02 10.72
N PHE A 23 20.51 25.82 10.43
CA PHE A 23 19.50 25.64 9.40
C PHE A 23 18.15 26.10 9.94
N THR A 24 17.74 27.31 9.58
CA THR A 24 16.36 27.75 9.80
C THR A 24 15.55 27.23 8.62
N ALA A 25 14.88 26.09 8.81
CA ALA A 25 13.94 25.56 7.83
C ALA A 25 12.90 26.66 7.49
N PRO A 26 12.59 26.90 6.20
CA PRO A 26 11.51 27.81 5.84
C PRO A 26 10.23 27.36 6.56
N ARG A 27 9.64 28.23 7.36
CA ARG A 27 8.32 27.96 7.94
C ARG A 27 7.30 27.91 6.81
N THR A 28 7.02 26.72 6.32
CA THR A 28 5.86 26.49 5.46
C THR A 28 4.62 26.71 6.33
N ARG A 29 3.89 27.80 6.10
CA ARG A 29 2.61 28.11 6.79
C ARG A 29 1.61 26.94 6.77
N GLY A 30 1.77 25.98 5.85
CA GLY A 30 0.99 24.73 5.82
C GLY A 30 1.25 23.79 7.00
N LEU A 31 2.43 23.80 7.64
CA LEU A 31 2.72 22.87 8.75
C LEU A 31 2.02 23.25 10.08
N GLU A 32 1.64 24.52 10.25
CA GLU A 32 0.96 24.99 11.47
C GLU A 32 -0.54 24.64 11.47
N ASN A 33 -1.14 24.44 10.29
CA ASN A 33 -2.57 24.16 10.13
C ASN A 33 -2.90 22.67 9.94
N THR A 34 -1.89 21.79 9.98
CA THR A 34 -2.07 20.36 9.71
C THR A 34 -1.61 19.53 10.91
N LEU A 35 -2.45 18.56 11.30
CA LEU A 35 -2.16 17.62 12.37
C LEU A 35 -1.21 16.51 11.88
N ILE A 36 -1.50 15.94 10.71
CA ILE A 36 -0.66 14.96 10.00
C ILE A 36 -0.55 15.38 8.54
N SER A 37 0.67 15.63 8.09
CA SER A 37 0.93 16.07 6.71
C SER A 37 0.70 14.95 5.70
N GLU A 38 0.32 15.34 4.48
CA GLU A 38 0.39 14.45 3.33
C GLU A 38 1.84 14.03 3.05
N GLU A 39 1.99 12.82 2.54
CA GLU A 39 3.26 12.25 2.10
C GLU A 39 3.09 11.75 0.67
N THR A 40 4.01 12.18 -0.22
CA THR A 40 4.06 11.68 -1.59
C THR A 40 4.97 10.46 -1.65
N LEU A 41 4.37 9.30 -1.86
CA LEU A 41 5.10 8.07 -2.18
C LEU A 41 5.32 7.99 -3.69
N ALA A 42 6.58 7.76 -4.12
CA ALA A 42 6.92 7.67 -5.53
C ALA A 42 6.16 6.51 -6.21
N PRO A 43 5.73 6.65 -7.49
CA PRO A 43 5.17 5.54 -8.25
C PRO A 43 6.19 4.41 -8.43
N LEU A 44 5.71 3.16 -8.40
CA LEU A 44 6.56 2.02 -8.75
C LEU A 44 6.86 2.02 -10.25
N THR A 45 8.09 1.71 -10.58
CA THR A 45 8.52 1.43 -11.94
C THR A 45 8.00 0.07 -12.41
N LYS A 46 7.91 -0.12 -13.73
CA LYS A 46 7.54 -1.42 -14.31
C LYS A 46 8.48 -2.55 -13.90
N MET A 47 9.74 -2.22 -13.60
CA MET A 47 10.77 -3.17 -13.19
C MET A 47 10.56 -3.60 -11.74
N GLU A 48 10.36 -2.67 -10.82
CA GLU A 48 10.05 -2.98 -9.41
C GLU A 48 8.79 -3.85 -9.29
N ILE A 49 7.73 -3.52 -10.05
CA ILE A 49 6.50 -4.34 -10.09
C ILE A 49 6.79 -5.76 -10.59
N ALA A 50 7.70 -5.92 -11.57
CA ALA A 50 8.06 -7.22 -12.10
C ALA A 50 8.91 -8.04 -11.11
N GLU A 51 9.84 -7.39 -10.40
CA GLU A 51 10.66 -8.01 -9.35
C GLU A 51 9.78 -8.46 -8.18
N MET A 52 8.89 -7.60 -7.69
CA MET A 52 7.94 -7.96 -6.63
C MET A 52 7.01 -9.10 -7.06
N ALA A 53 6.53 -9.09 -8.31
CA ALA A 53 5.69 -10.17 -8.81
C ALA A 53 6.45 -11.50 -8.97
N ALA A 54 7.77 -11.46 -9.20
CA ALA A 54 8.59 -12.68 -9.28
C ALA A 54 8.69 -13.41 -7.93
N GLU A 55 8.55 -12.68 -6.83
CA GLU A 55 8.56 -13.19 -5.45
C GLU A 55 7.16 -13.57 -4.91
N ASP A 56 6.09 -13.42 -5.72
CA ASP A 56 4.75 -13.87 -5.33
C ASP A 56 4.70 -15.40 -5.19
N ALA A 57 4.11 -15.88 -4.10
CA ALA A 57 4.07 -17.32 -3.77
C ALA A 57 3.35 -18.18 -4.84
N ARG A 58 2.30 -17.65 -5.50
CA ARG A 58 1.60 -18.35 -6.58
C ARG A 58 2.48 -18.37 -7.83
N VAL A 59 3.21 -17.29 -8.10
CA VAL A 59 4.18 -17.22 -9.20
C VAL A 59 5.30 -18.24 -9.00
N HIS A 60 5.86 -18.36 -7.80
CA HIS A 60 6.82 -19.42 -7.46
C HIS A 60 6.24 -20.83 -7.67
N THR A 61 5.03 -21.08 -7.18
CA THR A 61 4.36 -22.39 -7.35
C THR A 61 4.19 -22.76 -8.82
N CYS A 62 3.76 -21.81 -9.65
CA CYS A 62 3.60 -22.03 -11.10
C CYS A 62 4.96 -22.23 -11.79
N ARG A 63 6.00 -21.51 -11.36
CA ARG A 63 7.38 -21.69 -11.87
C ARG A 63 7.88 -23.11 -11.61
N ASP A 64 7.68 -23.62 -10.39
CA ASP A 64 8.09 -24.98 -10.03
C ASP A 64 7.35 -26.05 -10.84
N GLN A 65 6.07 -25.82 -11.17
CA GLN A 65 5.31 -26.69 -12.07
C GLN A 65 5.89 -26.68 -13.48
N ILE A 66 6.24 -25.51 -14.01
CA ILE A 66 6.89 -25.39 -15.32
C ILE A 66 8.23 -26.11 -15.32
N HIS A 67 9.05 -25.98 -14.27
CA HIS A 67 10.33 -26.68 -14.16
C HIS A 67 10.16 -28.20 -14.18
N LYS A 68 9.20 -28.73 -13.41
CA LYS A 68 8.91 -30.18 -13.38
C LYS A 68 8.44 -30.70 -14.73
N LEU A 69 7.53 -29.98 -15.38
CA LEU A 69 7.00 -30.38 -16.67
C LEU A 69 8.03 -30.20 -17.80
N SER A 70 8.89 -29.18 -17.71
CA SER A 70 9.98 -28.97 -18.67
C SER A 70 11.02 -30.09 -18.60
N GLU A 71 11.31 -30.60 -17.39
CA GLU A 71 12.16 -31.78 -17.21
C GLU A 71 11.55 -33.01 -17.91
N ILE A 72 10.24 -33.23 -17.78
CA ILE A 72 9.54 -34.36 -18.42
C ILE A 72 9.53 -34.22 -19.94
N VAL A 73 9.15 -33.03 -20.44
CA VAL A 73 8.90 -32.79 -21.87
C VAL A 73 10.20 -32.63 -22.64
N TYR A 74 11.18 -31.89 -22.12
CA TYR A 74 12.42 -31.53 -22.83
C TYR A 74 13.68 -32.18 -22.24
N GLY A 75 13.58 -32.91 -21.14
CA GLY A 75 14.75 -33.49 -20.46
C GLY A 75 15.61 -32.43 -19.74
N SER A 76 15.06 -31.23 -19.53
CA SER A 76 15.73 -30.15 -18.82
C SER A 76 14.72 -29.18 -18.22
N SER A 77 14.75 -29.07 -16.89
CA SER A 77 13.92 -28.15 -16.12
C SER A 77 14.11 -26.67 -16.51
N LYS A 78 15.28 -26.32 -17.05
CA LYS A 78 15.67 -24.93 -17.36
C LYS A 78 15.29 -24.47 -18.77
N THR A 79 14.71 -25.34 -19.59
CA THR A 79 14.39 -25.07 -21.01
C THR A 79 13.60 -23.77 -21.20
N LEU A 80 12.71 -23.44 -20.25
CA LEU A 80 11.82 -22.28 -20.34
C LEU A 80 12.21 -21.10 -19.44
N ASP A 81 13.37 -21.11 -18.79
CA ASP A 81 13.77 -20.08 -17.81
C ASP A 81 13.74 -18.66 -18.41
N GLN A 82 14.38 -18.48 -19.58
CA GLN A 82 14.39 -17.17 -20.25
C GLN A 82 12.98 -16.73 -20.65
N LYS A 83 12.12 -17.67 -21.04
CA LYS A 83 10.73 -17.39 -21.39
C LYS A 83 9.89 -17.00 -20.17
N MET A 84 10.14 -17.60 -19.02
CA MET A 84 9.50 -17.17 -17.77
C MET A 84 9.93 -15.75 -17.38
N VAL A 85 11.20 -15.37 -17.59
CA VAL A 85 11.65 -13.98 -17.39
C VAL A 85 10.95 -13.02 -18.36
N GLU A 86 10.76 -13.39 -19.63
CA GLU A 86 9.99 -12.60 -20.59
C GLU A 86 8.53 -12.43 -20.15
N ILE A 87 7.89 -13.48 -19.62
CA ILE A 87 6.51 -13.44 -19.11
C ILE A 87 6.41 -12.56 -17.86
N ILE A 88 7.36 -12.62 -16.92
CA ILE A 88 7.40 -11.75 -15.73
C ILE A 88 7.41 -10.26 -16.16
N LYS A 89 8.21 -9.93 -17.18
CA LYS A 89 8.25 -8.58 -17.75
C LYS A 89 6.94 -8.24 -18.46
N ASN A 90 6.43 -9.13 -19.30
CA ASN A 90 5.22 -8.93 -20.07
C ASN A 90 4.31 -10.18 -20.09
N PRO A 91 3.30 -10.28 -19.21
CA PRO A 91 2.45 -11.46 -19.11
C PRO A 91 1.61 -11.78 -20.35
N SER A 92 1.46 -10.85 -21.30
CA SER A 92 0.68 -11.10 -22.52
C SER A 92 1.35 -12.10 -23.46
N VAL A 93 2.66 -12.29 -23.36
CA VAL A 93 3.39 -13.26 -24.22
C VAL A 93 3.16 -14.71 -23.79
N GLY A 94 2.64 -14.95 -22.58
CA GLY A 94 2.46 -16.30 -22.04
C GLY A 94 1.45 -17.14 -22.82
N ALA A 95 0.34 -16.55 -23.27
CA ALA A 95 -0.66 -17.27 -24.06
C ALA A 95 -0.08 -17.76 -25.40
N ARG A 96 0.71 -16.91 -26.06
CA ARG A 96 1.40 -17.28 -27.30
C ARG A 96 2.44 -18.39 -27.07
N LEU A 97 3.14 -18.35 -25.93
CA LEU A 97 4.09 -19.41 -25.59
C LEU A 97 3.38 -20.75 -25.31
N ALA A 98 2.26 -20.72 -24.58
CA ALA A 98 1.46 -21.92 -24.34
C ALA A 98 0.95 -22.53 -25.65
N GLU A 99 0.41 -21.71 -26.55
CA GLU A 99 0.00 -22.15 -27.89
C GLU A 99 1.18 -22.72 -28.70
N GLN A 100 2.36 -22.10 -28.61
CA GLN A 100 3.57 -22.61 -29.27
C GLN A 100 3.99 -23.98 -28.73
N ILE A 101 3.88 -24.19 -27.41
CA ILE A 101 4.17 -25.49 -26.77
C ILE A 101 3.19 -26.55 -27.29
N GLU A 102 1.90 -26.25 -27.34
CA GLU A 102 0.86 -27.20 -27.77
C GLU A 102 0.98 -27.55 -29.26
N LYS A 103 1.18 -26.53 -30.11
CA LYS A 103 1.16 -26.73 -31.58
C LYS A 103 2.50 -27.17 -32.15
N SER A 104 3.60 -26.79 -31.52
CA SER A 104 4.95 -26.98 -32.07
C SER A 104 6.01 -27.05 -30.96
N PRO A 105 5.93 -28.04 -30.05
CA PRO A 105 6.83 -28.13 -28.89
C PRO A 105 8.31 -28.22 -29.30
N HIS A 106 8.60 -28.88 -30.43
CA HIS A 106 9.93 -29.00 -31.02
C HIS A 106 10.58 -27.67 -31.42
N SER A 107 9.78 -26.60 -31.58
CA SER A 107 10.31 -25.26 -31.91
C SER A 107 11.04 -24.60 -30.74
N LEU A 108 10.84 -25.11 -29.51
CA LEU A 108 11.48 -24.59 -28.30
C LEU A 108 12.71 -25.42 -27.93
N ALA A 109 12.59 -26.75 -27.96
CA ALA A 109 13.68 -27.70 -27.77
C ALA A 109 13.25 -29.10 -28.25
N ASN A 110 14.21 -30.01 -28.36
CA ASN A 110 13.90 -31.41 -28.64
C ASN A 110 13.13 -32.05 -27.48
N LEU A 111 12.10 -32.83 -27.80
CA LEU A 111 11.40 -33.65 -26.80
C LEU A 111 12.34 -34.71 -26.23
N ALA A 112 12.17 -35.01 -24.94
CA ALA A 112 12.95 -36.01 -24.25
C ALA A 112 12.85 -37.39 -24.93
N GLY A 113 13.92 -38.18 -24.81
CA GLY A 113 14.00 -39.50 -25.41
C GLY A 113 14.09 -39.49 -26.94
N PHE A 114 13.91 -40.66 -27.55
CA PHE A 114 14.01 -40.87 -28.99
C PHE A 114 12.72 -41.47 -29.58
N ASP A 115 12.56 -41.25 -30.90
CA ASP A 115 11.56 -41.84 -31.77
C ASP A 115 12.26 -42.28 -33.05
N LEU A 116 12.29 -43.60 -33.30
CA LEU A 116 12.95 -44.19 -34.46
C LEU A 116 11.97 -45.08 -35.20
N ILE A 117 11.49 -44.57 -36.34
CA ILE A 117 10.74 -45.24 -37.43
C ILE A 117 9.38 -45.84 -37.03
N CYS A 118 9.22 -46.36 -35.81
CA CYS A 118 7.98 -46.79 -35.12
C CYS A 118 8.22 -47.05 -33.60
N PHE A 119 9.46 -46.94 -33.10
CA PHE A 119 9.80 -47.24 -31.70
C PHE A 119 10.07 -45.95 -30.93
N LYS A 120 9.16 -45.64 -30.01
CA LYS A 120 9.32 -44.54 -29.05
C LYS A 120 9.84 -45.06 -27.73
N SER A 121 10.85 -44.38 -27.19
CA SER A 121 11.28 -44.59 -25.81
C SER A 121 10.16 -44.20 -24.83
N ARG A 122 10.16 -44.77 -23.62
CA ARG A 122 9.22 -44.35 -22.56
C ARG A 122 9.33 -42.86 -22.22
N ALA A 123 10.54 -42.31 -22.24
CA ALA A 123 10.77 -40.87 -22.06
C ALA A 123 10.08 -40.04 -23.15
N ARG A 124 10.10 -40.51 -24.41
CA ARG A 124 9.41 -39.84 -25.52
C ARG A 124 7.89 -39.87 -25.37
N ILE A 125 7.33 -41.03 -25.00
CA ILE A 125 5.88 -41.17 -24.77
C ILE A 125 5.45 -40.22 -23.64
N ASN A 126 6.14 -40.26 -22.50
CA ASN A 126 5.86 -39.37 -21.37
C ASN A 126 5.97 -37.89 -21.76
N ALA A 127 6.97 -37.51 -22.56
CA ALA A 127 7.14 -36.14 -23.01
C ALA A 127 5.94 -35.67 -23.84
N GLU A 128 5.51 -36.45 -24.83
CA GLU A 128 4.38 -36.13 -25.70
C GLU A 128 3.06 -36.01 -24.90
N GLU A 129 2.80 -36.93 -23.96
CA GLU A 129 1.59 -36.90 -23.11
C GLU A 129 1.53 -35.68 -22.17
N ASN A 130 2.67 -35.04 -21.87
CA ASN A 130 2.75 -33.91 -20.94
C ASN A 130 2.88 -32.54 -21.63
N VAL A 131 2.87 -32.48 -22.98
CA VAL A 131 2.97 -31.22 -23.72
C VAL A 131 1.81 -30.27 -23.38
N GLU A 132 0.57 -30.77 -23.38
CA GLU A 132 -0.62 -29.96 -23.05
C GLU A 132 -0.56 -29.45 -21.60
N LEU A 133 -0.16 -30.31 -20.66
CA LEU A 133 0.01 -29.92 -19.26
C LEU A 133 1.08 -28.82 -19.10
N LEU A 134 2.18 -28.89 -19.86
CA LEU A 134 3.19 -27.85 -19.88
C LEU A 134 2.65 -26.52 -20.45
N GLY A 135 1.87 -26.57 -21.54
CA GLY A 135 1.18 -25.40 -22.09
C GLY A 135 0.24 -24.74 -21.07
N CYS A 136 -0.56 -25.56 -20.39
CA CYS A 136 -1.44 -25.13 -19.30
C CYS A 136 -0.66 -24.50 -18.12
N ALA A 137 0.46 -25.11 -17.70
CA ALA A 137 1.31 -24.56 -16.65
C ALA A 137 1.90 -23.19 -17.02
N VAL A 138 2.31 -23.00 -18.27
CA VAL A 138 2.78 -21.71 -18.79
C VAL A 138 1.65 -20.67 -18.79
N SER A 139 0.43 -21.04 -19.20
CA SER A 139 -0.73 -20.15 -19.14
C SER A 139 -1.06 -19.74 -17.71
N ASN A 140 -1.03 -20.67 -16.77
CA ASN A 140 -1.27 -20.41 -15.35
C ASN A 140 -0.20 -19.50 -14.74
N PHE A 141 1.07 -19.70 -15.09
CA PHE A 141 2.16 -18.81 -14.68
C PHE A 141 1.94 -17.39 -15.18
N ALA A 142 1.59 -17.22 -16.46
CA ALA A 142 1.32 -15.90 -17.02
C ALA A 142 0.11 -15.22 -16.35
N PHE A 143 -0.93 -15.99 -16.02
CA PHE A 143 -2.07 -15.50 -15.25
C PHE A 143 -1.67 -15.09 -13.83
N ALA A 144 -0.91 -15.92 -13.12
CA ALA A 144 -0.43 -15.64 -11.77
C ALA A 144 0.42 -14.36 -11.73
N VAL A 145 1.36 -14.20 -12.68
CA VAL A 145 2.16 -12.97 -12.80
C VAL A 145 1.25 -11.76 -13.06
N ARG A 146 0.29 -11.86 -13.98
CA ARG A 146 -0.64 -10.75 -14.26
C ARG A 146 -1.40 -10.33 -13.01
N GLN A 147 -1.88 -11.31 -12.25
CA GLN A 147 -2.65 -11.07 -11.03
C GLN A 147 -1.79 -10.45 -9.94
N ALA A 148 -0.56 -10.97 -9.71
CA ALA A 148 0.39 -10.39 -8.78
C ALA A 148 0.72 -8.93 -9.12
N LYS A 149 1.05 -8.63 -10.38
CA LYS A 149 1.33 -7.24 -10.83
C LYS A 149 0.13 -6.31 -10.60
N LYS A 150 -1.09 -6.80 -10.80
CA LYS A 150 -2.32 -6.04 -10.55
C LYS A 150 -2.49 -5.74 -9.07
N GLU A 151 -2.34 -6.75 -8.21
CA GLU A 151 -2.43 -6.60 -6.75
C GLU A 151 -1.39 -5.61 -6.23
N ILE A 152 -0.11 -5.79 -6.60
CA ILE A 152 0.99 -4.88 -6.22
C ILE A 152 0.67 -3.43 -6.63
N THR A 153 0.20 -3.21 -7.86
CA THR A 153 -0.14 -1.87 -8.34
C THR A 153 -1.31 -1.27 -7.56
N GLN A 154 -2.34 -2.07 -7.27
CA GLN A 154 -3.52 -1.62 -6.52
C GLN A 154 -3.19 -1.29 -5.07
N GLU A 155 -2.40 -2.13 -4.40
CA GLU A 155 -1.94 -1.92 -3.03
C GLU A 155 -1.06 -0.68 -2.93
N HIS A 156 -0.10 -0.52 -3.85
CA HIS A 156 0.75 0.67 -3.89
C HIS A 156 -0.05 1.94 -4.13
N GLN A 157 -1.03 1.91 -5.04
CA GLN A 157 -1.89 3.06 -5.29
C GLN A 157 -2.78 3.38 -4.08
N ALA A 158 -3.31 2.36 -3.40
CA ALA A 158 -4.07 2.55 -2.17
C ALA A 158 -3.21 3.18 -1.08
N GLU A 159 -1.96 2.74 -0.95
CA GLU A 159 -0.99 3.30 0.00
C GLU A 159 -0.60 4.74 -0.37
N GLN A 160 -0.39 5.05 -1.64
CA GLN A 160 -0.17 6.42 -2.14
C GLN A 160 -1.37 7.32 -1.78
N ASN A 161 -2.60 6.85 -2.05
CA ASN A 161 -3.80 7.60 -1.73
C ASN A 161 -3.95 7.83 -0.23
N ARG A 162 -3.65 6.82 0.59
CA ARG A 162 -3.68 6.88 2.06
C ARG A 162 -2.70 7.91 2.58
N ARG A 163 -1.44 7.84 2.14
CA ARG A 163 -0.36 8.75 2.56
C ARG A 163 -0.54 10.17 2.05
N GLY A 164 -1.09 10.32 0.85
CA GLY A 164 -1.45 11.61 0.27
C GLY A 164 -2.65 12.30 0.93
N GLN A 165 -3.31 11.68 1.91
CA GLN A 165 -4.29 12.40 2.72
C GLN A 165 -3.57 13.29 3.75
N GLU A 166 -4.07 14.52 3.92
CA GLU A 166 -3.75 15.31 5.09
C GLU A 166 -4.81 15.11 6.18
N VAL A 167 -4.41 15.33 7.44
CA VAL A 167 -5.33 15.49 8.56
C VAL A 167 -5.21 16.92 9.03
N ALA A 168 -6.26 17.72 8.82
CA ALA A 168 -6.28 19.11 9.23
C ALA A 168 -6.17 19.25 10.76
N MET A 169 -5.59 20.36 11.22
CA MET A 169 -5.70 20.72 12.63
C MET A 169 -7.17 20.99 13.00
N PRO A 170 -7.65 20.49 14.15
CA PRO A 170 -8.96 20.88 14.65
C PRO A 170 -9.01 22.40 14.89
N SER A 171 -10.18 22.99 14.67
CA SER A 171 -10.48 24.38 15.01
C SER A 171 -10.22 24.65 16.48
N GLN A 172 -9.95 25.91 16.84
CA GLN A 172 -9.74 26.27 18.25
C GLN A 172 -10.99 25.92 19.09
N SER A 173 -12.19 26.07 18.54
CA SER A 173 -13.44 25.69 19.18
C SER A 173 -13.49 24.20 19.49
N LEU A 174 -13.12 23.35 18.53
CA LEU A 174 -13.05 21.90 18.75
C LEU A 174 -11.94 21.53 19.73
N LYS A 175 -10.74 22.13 19.65
CA LYS A 175 -9.65 21.91 20.63
C LYS A 175 -10.07 22.26 22.06
N ASN A 176 -10.74 23.40 22.23
CA ASN A 176 -11.26 23.84 23.52
C ASN A 176 -12.27 22.83 24.06
N LEU A 177 -13.21 22.38 23.22
CA LEU A 177 -14.19 21.36 23.58
C LEU A 177 -13.51 20.06 24.01
N LEU A 178 -12.57 19.53 23.23
CA LEU A 178 -11.84 18.29 23.53
C LEU A 178 -11.03 18.34 24.85
N SER A 179 -10.72 19.55 25.33
CA SER A 179 -10.02 19.79 26.58
C SER A 179 -10.96 19.96 27.79
N MET A 180 -12.27 20.06 27.57
CA MET A 180 -13.27 20.19 28.65
C MET A 180 -13.49 18.87 29.40
N PRO A 181 -14.02 18.91 30.64
CA PRO A 181 -14.59 17.74 31.31
C PRO A 181 -15.67 17.05 30.45
N LYS A 182 -15.77 15.72 30.56
CA LYS A 182 -16.64 14.88 29.71
C LYS A 182 -18.11 15.31 29.73
N GLU A 183 -18.58 15.75 30.90
CA GLU A 183 -19.95 16.17 31.13
C GLU A 183 -20.29 17.42 30.31
N LEU A 184 -19.34 18.35 30.19
CA LEU A 184 -19.49 19.59 29.43
C LEU A 184 -19.30 19.36 27.92
N GLN A 185 -18.48 18.39 27.52
CA GLN A 185 -18.29 18.03 26.11
C GLN A 185 -19.62 17.63 25.46
N GLN A 186 -20.45 16.86 26.17
CA GLN A 186 -21.72 16.37 25.63
C GLN A 186 -22.71 17.51 25.37
N THR A 187 -22.86 18.42 26.33
CA THR A 187 -23.75 19.58 26.16
C THR A 187 -23.26 20.49 25.03
N ALA A 188 -21.95 20.73 24.95
CA ALA A 188 -21.36 21.54 23.89
C ALA A 188 -21.52 20.91 22.49
N LEU A 189 -21.31 19.59 22.38
CA LEU A 189 -21.54 18.87 21.13
C LEU A 189 -23.02 18.85 20.75
N ALA A 190 -23.92 18.55 21.69
CA ALA A 190 -25.37 18.54 21.44
C ALA A 190 -25.90 19.91 20.98
N ALA A 191 -25.32 21.00 21.49
CA ALA A 191 -25.69 22.36 21.13
C ALA A 191 -25.09 22.83 19.78
N SER A 192 -24.11 22.11 19.21
CA SER A 192 -23.41 22.55 18.00
C SER A 192 -23.24 21.43 16.96
N PRO A 193 -24.16 21.33 15.98
CA PRO A 193 -24.04 20.40 14.86
C PRO A 193 -22.76 20.60 14.03
N LEU A 194 -22.25 21.84 13.96
CA LEU A 194 -21.00 22.15 13.26
C LEU A 194 -19.79 21.46 13.92
N LEU A 195 -19.70 21.50 15.26
CA LEU A 195 -18.62 20.84 16.00
C LEU A 195 -18.73 19.32 15.93
N GLN A 196 -19.95 18.77 15.91
CA GLN A 196 -20.15 17.33 15.67
C GLN A 196 -19.63 16.91 14.29
N LYS A 197 -19.99 17.65 13.24
CA LYS A 197 -19.53 17.38 11.87
C LYS A 197 -18.01 17.52 11.75
N GLU A 198 -17.41 18.52 12.40
CA GLU A 198 -15.97 18.69 12.44
C GLU A 198 -15.27 17.52 13.13
N LEU A 199 -15.80 17.07 14.28
CA LEU A 199 -15.29 15.91 15.00
C LEU A 199 -15.36 14.62 14.16
N GLU A 200 -16.49 14.36 13.50
CA GLU A 200 -16.65 13.21 12.61
C GLU A 200 -15.67 13.27 11.42
N SER A 201 -15.50 14.45 10.82
CA SER A 201 -14.54 14.68 9.76
C SER A 201 -13.11 14.38 10.21
N LEU A 202 -12.72 14.86 11.39
CA LEU A 202 -11.41 14.59 11.96
C LEU A 202 -11.16 13.08 12.14
N ILE A 203 -12.11 12.35 12.74
CA ILE A 203 -11.97 10.90 12.94
C ILE A 203 -11.88 10.16 11.60
N LYS A 204 -12.68 10.57 10.61
CA LYS A 204 -12.64 10.00 9.26
C LYS A 204 -11.29 10.24 8.59
N GLN A 205 -10.78 11.47 8.63
CA GLN A 205 -9.47 11.83 8.06
C GLN A 205 -8.35 11.02 8.72
N VAL A 206 -8.35 10.90 10.05
CA VAL A 206 -7.35 10.09 10.79
C VAL A 206 -7.43 8.62 10.40
N SER A 207 -8.65 8.08 10.24
CA SER A 207 -8.85 6.67 9.88
C SER A 207 -8.40 6.39 8.45
N ASN A 208 -8.59 7.35 7.54
CA ASN A 208 -8.14 7.26 6.17
C ASN A 208 -6.63 7.48 6.02
N ARG A 209 -6.01 8.31 6.87
CA ARG A 209 -4.58 8.64 6.78
C ARG A 209 -3.68 7.61 7.45
N LEU A 210 -4.08 7.02 8.57
CA LEU A 210 -3.19 6.16 9.35
C LEU A 210 -3.39 4.67 9.04
N SER A 211 -2.29 3.97 8.86
CA SER A 211 -2.22 2.52 8.67
C SER A 211 -2.60 1.77 9.96
N GLY A 212 -2.90 0.48 9.84
CA GLY A 212 -3.24 -0.35 11.00
C GLY A 212 -2.13 -0.41 12.08
N SER A 213 -0.85 -0.32 11.71
CA SER A 213 0.26 -0.22 12.68
C SER A 213 0.29 1.14 13.38
N GLU A 214 0.11 2.24 12.64
CA GLU A 214 0.05 3.60 13.19
C GLU A 214 -1.14 3.77 14.14
N GLN A 215 -2.30 3.22 13.77
CA GLN A 215 -3.47 3.21 14.64
C GLN A 215 -3.24 2.47 15.95
N ARG A 216 -2.50 1.35 15.91
CA ARG A 216 -2.08 0.61 17.11
C ARG A 216 -1.08 1.41 17.94
N ALA A 217 -0.11 2.06 17.30
CA ALA A 217 0.88 2.89 17.97
C ALA A 217 0.21 4.07 18.72
N LEU A 218 -0.78 4.73 18.11
CA LEU A 218 -1.59 5.75 18.79
C LEU A 218 -2.30 5.21 20.04
N LYS A 219 -2.92 4.03 19.94
CA LYS A 219 -3.64 3.41 21.06
C LYS A 219 -2.69 3.05 22.22
N ASN A 220 -1.50 2.56 21.89
CA ASN A 220 -0.51 2.12 22.86
C ASN A 220 0.39 3.26 23.35
N LYS A 221 0.22 4.49 22.83
CA LYS A 221 1.10 5.64 23.09
C LYS A 221 2.56 5.35 22.74
N ASP A 222 2.78 4.53 21.70
CA ASP A 222 4.11 4.22 21.18
C ASP A 222 4.59 5.37 20.30
N TYR A 223 5.18 6.37 20.94
CA TYR A 223 5.63 7.58 20.27
C TYR A 223 6.80 7.31 19.32
N ASP A 224 7.66 6.34 19.64
CA ASP A 224 8.83 6.03 18.82
C ASP A 224 8.41 5.39 17.49
N ALA A 225 7.42 4.50 17.52
CA ALA A 225 6.82 3.96 16.30
C ALA A 225 6.19 5.06 15.43
N LEU A 226 5.47 6.00 16.03
CA LEU A 226 4.84 7.13 15.31
C LEU A 226 5.87 8.10 14.73
N VAL A 227 6.92 8.41 15.48
CA VAL A 227 8.04 9.25 15.00
C VAL A 227 8.68 8.63 13.76
N LYS A 228 8.94 7.31 13.80
CA LYS A 228 9.54 6.58 12.69
C LYS A 228 8.60 6.49 11.48
N SER A 229 7.32 6.19 11.69
CA SER A 229 6.40 5.94 10.58
C SER A 229 5.91 7.22 9.89
N LEU A 230 5.65 8.28 10.67
CA LEU A 230 5.13 9.56 10.15
C LEU A 230 6.24 10.59 9.86
N GLY A 231 7.49 10.31 10.23
CA GLY A 231 8.60 11.25 10.06
C GLY A 231 8.45 12.54 10.86
N VAL A 232 7.78 12.49 12.02
CA VAL A 232 7.48 13.67 12.86
C VAL A 232 8.34 13.69 14.12
N SER A 233 8.42 14.86 14.78
CA SER A 233 9.10 14.96 16.08
C SER A 233 8.31 14.23 17.19
N GLN A 234 8.99 13.84 18.26
CA GLN A 234 8.33 13.21 19.42
C GLN A 234 7.26 14.11 20.05
N HIS A 235 7.50 15.43 20.07
CA HIS A 235 6.50 16.41 20.51
C HIS A 235 5.24 16.35 19.62
N LYS A 236 5.42 16.33 18.30
CA LYS A 236 4.30 16.23 17.35
C LYS A 236 3.56 14.90 17.46
N ALA A 237 4.29 13.79 17.65
CA ALA A 237 3.68 12.48 17.90
C ALA A 237 2.78 12.48 19.15
N LYS A 238 3.21 13.15 20.23
CA LYS A 238 2.40 13.36 21.44
C LYS A 238 1.16 14.22 21.16
N GLU A 239 1.31 15.33 20.43
CA GLU A 239 0.19 16.20 20.03
C GLU A 239 -0.87 15.43 19.22
N ILE A 240 -0.44 14.67 18.22
CA ILE A 240 -1.32 13.81 17.41
C ILE A 240 -2.03 12.80 18.31
N THR A 241 -1.29 12.09 19.14
CA THR A 241 -1.84 11.06 20.04
C THR A 241 -2.87 11.63 20.99
N GLN A 242 -2.60 12.78 21.60
CA GLN A 242 -3.51 13.45 22.53
C GLN A 242 -4.79 13.88 21.81
N THR A 243 -4.65 14.62 20.70
CA THR A 243 -5.77 15.16 19.93
C THR A 243 -6.69 14.05 19.42
N VAL A 244 -6.12 13.01 18.81
CA VAL A 244 -6.90 11.88 18.25
C VAL A 244 -7.60 11.09 19.34
N ASN A 245 -6.93 10.82 20.47
CA ASN A 245 -7.55 10.07 21.56
C ASN A 245 -8.69 10.86 22.21
N GLN A 246 -8.52 12.16 22.44
CA GLN A 246 -9.60 13.01 22.95
C GLN A 246 -10.80 13.01 21.98
N ALA A 247 -10.54 13.17 20.67
CA ALA A 247 -11.59 13.12 19.65
C ALA A 247 -12.35 11.79 19.63
N ARG A 248 -11.64 10.66 19.75
CA ARG A 248 -12.26 9.33 19.80
C ARG A 248 -13.14 9.14 21.02
N GLU A 249 -12.68 9.60 22.18
CA GLU A 249 -13.46 9.52 23.41
C GLU A 249 -14.70 10.40 23.36
N ALA A 250 -14.61 11.61 22.80
CA ALA A 250 -15.77 12.46 22.56
C ALA A 250 -16.78 11.82 21.58
N GLN A 251 -16.31 11.18 20.51
CA GLN A 251 -17.18 10.50 19.54
C GLN A 251 -17.88 9.27 20.14
N LYS A 252 -17.17 8.44 20.93
CA LYS A 252 -17.77 7.27 21.61
C LYS A 252 -18.90 7.67 22.55
N GLN A 253 -18.77 8.81 23.23
CA GLN A 253 -19.81 9.34 24.12
C GLN A 253 -21.08 9.68 23.35
N LEU A 254 -20.96 10.35 22.20
CA LEU A 254 -22.11 10.64 21.33
C LEU A 254 -22.82 9.36 20.88
N GLN A 255 -22.06 8.34 20.45
CA GLN A 255 -22.64 7.08 19.98
C GLN A 255 -23.37 6.31 21.08
N THR A 256 -22.79 6.25 22.28
CA THR A 256 -23.39 5.55 23.43
C THR A 256 -24.72 6.20 23.85
N GLN A 257 -24.82 7.54 23.73
CA GLN A 257 -26.03 8.28 24.07
C GLN A 257 -27.14 8.17 23.03
N THR A 258 -26.79 8.15 21.73
CA THR A 258 -27.77 7.88 20.67
C THR A 258 -28.42 6.51 20.87
N VAL A 259 -27.61 5.48 21.14
CA VAL A 259 -28.12 4.12 21.38
C VAL A 259 -28.99 4.04 22.64
N SER A 260 -28.64 4.72 23.72
CA SER A 260 -29.45 4.73 24.94
C SER A 260 -30.77 5.50 24.77
N ARG A 261 -30.76 6.64 24.07
CA ARG A 261 -31.99 7.39 23.72
C ARG A 261 -32.93 6.59 22.82
N SER A 262 -32.41 5.93 21.79
CA SER A 262 -33.22 5.07 20.92
C SER A 262 -33.86 3.90 21.69
N LYS A 263 -33.12 3.29 22.63
CA LYS A 263 -33.68 2.25 23.52
C LYS A 263 -34.77 2.78 24.44
N VAL A 264 -34.59 3.96 25.04
CA VAL A 264 -35.61 4.59 25.91
C VAL A 264 -36.86 4.98 25.13
N LEU A 265 -36.72 5.51 23.91
CA LEU A 265 -37.85 5.82 23.03
C LEU A 265 -38.62 4.56 22.60
N ALA A 266 -37.91 3.47 22.26
CA ALA A 266 -38.54 2.18 21.95
C ALA A 266 -39.29 1.58 23.16
N MET A 267 -38.75 1.72 24.37
CA MET A 267 -39.41 1.25 25.60
C MET A 267 -40.56 2.17 26.05
N GLY A 268 -40.49 3.47 25.76
CA GLY A 268 -41.57 4.42 26.03
C GLY A 268 -42.78 4.22 25.12
N GLN A 269 -42.56 3.87 23.84
CA GLN A 269 -43.64 3.51 22.91
C GLN A 269 -44.34 2.19 23.29
N ALA A 270 -43.61 1.24 23.89
CA ALA A 270 -44.19 -0.01 24.39
C ALA A 270 -45.06 0.16 25.66
N LYS A 271 -44.90 1.27 26.41
CA LYS A 271 -45.70 1.56 27.62
C LYS A 271 -46.97 2.38 27.36
N ILE A 272 -47.13 2.95 26.17
CA ILE A 272 -48.32 3.75 25.79
C ILE A 272 -49.38 2.87 25.09
N VAL A 273 -49.06 1.61 24.81
CA VAL A 273 -49.98 0.60 24.28
C VAL A 273 -50.21 -0.49 25.33
N CYS A 274 -50.82 -0.13 26.47
CA CYS A 274 -51.44 -1.03 27.44
C CYS A 274 -52.55 -0.27 28.16
#